data_AF-A0A7C3TU77-F1
#
_entry.id   AF-A0A7C3TU77-F1
#
_cell.length_a   1.000
_cell.length_b   1.000
_cell.length_c   1.000
_cell.angle_alpha   90.00
_cell.angle_beta   90.00
_cell.angle_gamma   90.00
#
_symmetry.space_group_name_H-M   'P 1'
#
loop_
_entity.id
_entity.type
_entity.pdbx_description
1 polymer ?
#
loop_
_entity_poly.entity_id
_entity_poly.type
_entity_poly.pdbx_seq_one_letter_code
_entity_poly.pdbx_strand_id
1 'polypeptide(L)'
;MPQPDYPGQCLKGGWVMSRLKIEAFLSTPPCPNCLALIELLNEISEENNEKVELIIYKGPNEAFERYQLTAFPAVVVEELIKMVGFCPSKESLLAALKELGVE
;
A
#
# COMPACT_ATOMS: atom_id res chain seq x y z
N MET A 1 17.97 16.96 -16.93
CA MET A 1 16.72 16.24 -16.63
C MET A 1 16.46 16.43 -15.14
N PRO A 2 15.40 17.13 -14.73
CA PRO A 2 15.11 17.31 -13.30
C PRO A 2 14.74 15.95 -12.71
N GLN A 3 15.39 15.59 -11.60
CA GLN A 3 15.09 14.37 -10.86
C GLN A 3 13.67 14.50 -10.24
N PRO A 4 12.88 13.42 -10.19
CA PRO A 4 11.62 13.44 -9.47
C PRO A 4 11.89 13.73 -7.99
N ASP A 5 11.25 14.78 -7.48
CA ASP A 5 11.21 15.19 -6.08
C ASP A 5 10.46 14.11 -5.28
N TYR A 6 11.16 13.06 -4.89
CA TYR A 6 10.70 12.19 -3.80
C TYR A 6 10.94 12.96 -2.50
N PRO A 7 9.92 13.17 -1.65
CA PRO A 7 10.09 13.87 -0.39
C PRO A 7 10.83 12.97 0.60
N GLY A 8 12.15 12.82 0.41
CA GLY A 8 13.08 12.54 1.48
C GLY A 8 13.19 13.79 2.36
N GLN A 9 12.21 14.00 3.25
CA GLN A 9 12.23 15.14 4.16
C GLN A 9 13.17 14.88 5.34
N CYS A 10 14.44 15.25 5.15
CA CYS A 10 15.33 15.58 6.24
C CYS A 10 14.92 16.96 6.81
N LEU A 11 13.91 16.99 7.69
CA LEU A 11 13.53 18.21 8.40
C LEU A 11 14.02 18.18 9.85
N LYS A 12 14.84 19.18 10.17
CA LYS A 12 15.33 19.51 11.51
C LYS A 12 14.16 19.65 12.48
N GLY A 13 14.13 18.81 13.53
CA GLY A 13 13.38 19.07 14.76
C GLY A 13 11.86 18.91 14.66
N GLY A 14 11.39 17.66 14.69
CA GLY A 14 9.97 17.32 14.83
C GLY A 14 9.65 16.05 14.05
N TRP A 15 9.69 14.90 14.70
CA TRP A 15 9.36 13.62 14.08
C TRP A 15 7.85 13.57 13.82
N VAL A 16 7.41 13.96 12.63
CA VAL A 16 6.10 13.54 12.13
C VAL A 16 6.32 12.11 11.66
N MET A 17 5.89 11.13 12.46
CA MET A 17 5.82 9.73 12.04
C MET A 17 4.73 9.63 10.95
N SER A 18 5.10 9.95 9.71
CA SER A 18 4.22 9.72 8.55
C SER A 18 4.07 8.22 8.41
N ARG A 19 2.92 7.69 8.84
CA ARG A 19 2.59 6.27 8.64
C ARG A 19 2.51 6.01 7.14
N LEU A 20 3.14 4.93 6.68
CA LEU A 20 3.03 4.50 5.29
C LEU A 20 1.59 4.08 5.02
N LYS A 21 0.94 4.75 4.07
CA LYS A 21 -0.41 4.42 3.64
C LYS A 21 -0.37 3.24 2.67
N ILE A 22 -1.12 2.20 3.01
CA ILE A 22 -1.39 1.03 2.16
C ILE A 22 -2.87 1.04 1.78
N GLU A 23 -3.15 1.16 0.50
CA GLU A 23 -4.49 1.15 -0.06
C GLU A 23 -4.72 -0.13 -0.86
N ALA A 24 -5.63 -0.97 -0.38
CA ALA A 24 -6.00 -2.22 -1.05
C ALA A 24 -7.35 -2.06 -1.75
N PHE A 25 -7.39 -2.51 -2.99
CA PHE A 25 -8.56 -2.46 -3.86
C PHE A 25 -8.99 -3.88 -4.19
N LEU A 26 -10.24 -4.19 -3.84
CA LEU A 26 -10.80 -5.53 -3.94
C LEU A 26 -12.01 -5.56 -4.87
N SER A 27 -12.18 -6.66 -5.59
CA SER A 27 -13.38 -6.88 -6.40
C SER A 27 -14.61 -7.11 -5.50
N THR A 28 -15.79 -6.77 -6.01
CA THR A 28 -17.07 -7.18 -5.41
C THR A 28 -17.81 -8.04 -6.44
N PRO A 29 -18.10 -9.33 -6.17
CA PRO A 29 -17.81 -10.07 -4.94
C PRO A 29 -16.29 -10.33 -4.73
N PRO A 30 -15.84 -10.51 -3.47
CA PRO A 30 -14.44 -10.78 -3.18
C PRO A 30 -14.05 -12.17 -3.69
N CYS A 31 -13.03 -12.24 -4.53
CA CYS A 31 -12.44 -13.51 -4.98
C CYS A 31 -11.55 -14.13 -3.88
N PRO A 32 -11.19 -15.42 -3.95
CA PRO A 32 -10.27 -16.06 -2.99
C PRO A 32 -8.96 -15.27 -2.78
N ASN A 33 -8.39 -14.73 -3.87
CA ASN A 33 -7.21 -13.88 -3.80
C ASN A 33 -7.44 -12.56 -3.04
N CYS A 34 -8.65 -12.00 -3.09
CA CYS A 34 -9.00 -10.81 -2.32
C CYS A 34 -9.03 -11.11 -0.82
N LEU A 35 -9.51 -12.30 -0.43
CA LEU A 35 -9.53 -12.71 0.97
C LEU A 35 -8.11 -12.91 1.51
N ALA A 36 -7.28 -13.66 0.77
CA ALA A 36 -5.87 -13.87 1.15
C ALA A 36 -5.10 -12.55 1.28
N LEU A 37 -5.39 -11.59 0.40
CA LEU A 37 -4.77 -10.27 0.47
C LEU A 37 -5.19 -9.49 1.72
N ILE A 38 -6.47 -9.54 2.10
CA ILE A 38 -6.95 -8.90 3.33
C ILE A 38 -6.25 -9.49 4.55
N GLU A 39 -6.15 -10.82 4.63
CA GLU A 39 -5.48 -11.50 5.75
C GLU A 39 -4.01 -11.07 5.86
N LEU A 40 -3.30 -11.08 4.73
CA LEU A 40 -1.91 -10.63 4.66
C LEU A 40 -1.74 -9.17 5.13
N LEU A 41 -2.60 -8.29 4.66
CA LEU A 41 -2.53 -6.86 4.98
C LEU A 41 -2.86 -6.59 6.44
N ASN A 42 -3.82 -7.30 7.02
CA ASN A 42 -4.11 -7.20 8.45
C ASN A 42 -2.91 -7.67 9.28
N GLU A 43 -2.31 -8.81 8.94
CA GLU A 43 -1.13 -9.32 9.64
C GLU A 43 0.01 -8.29 9.66
N ILE A 44 0.32 -7.71 8.49
CA ILE A 44 1.39 -6.71 8.37
C ILE A 44 1.01 -5.41 9.09
N SER A 45 -0.26 -5.00 9.03
CA SER A 45 -0.75 -3.82 9.74
C SER A 45 -0.76 -4.03 11.25
N GLU A 46 -0.97 -5.24 11.75
CA GLU A 46 -0.88 -5.56 13.18
C GLU A 46 0.58 -5.56 13.65
N GLU A 47 1.48 -6.15 12.86
CA GLU A 47 2.93 -6.15 13.13
C GLU A 47 3.54 -4.74 13.08
N ASN A 48 3.00 -3.86 12.22
CA ASN A 48 3.55 -2.52 11.94
C ASN A 48 2.56 -1.38 12.23
N ASN A 49 1.62 -1.58 13.16
CA ASN A 49 0.46 -0.69 13.40
C ASN A 49 0.84 0.76 13.71
N GLU A 50 2.03 0.97 14.28
CA GLU A 50 2.52 2.32 14.59
C GLU A 50 3.08 3.06 13.36
N LYS A 51 3.47 2.31 12.32
CA LYS A 51 4.18 2.78 11.13
C LYS A 51 3.35 2.69 9.84
N VAL A 52 2.25 1.95 9.82
CA VAL A 52 1.46 1.65 8.61
C VAL A 52 0.00 2.02 8.83
N GLU A 53 -0.63 2.59 7.80
CA GLU A 53 -2.07 2.86 7.76
C GLU A 53 -2.71 2.04 6.64
N LEU A 54 -3.55 1.07 6.99
CA LEU A 54 -4.25 0.22 6.03
C LEU A 54 -5.65 0.76 5.70
N ILE A 55 -5.92 0.97 4.40
CA ILE A 55 -7.22 1.35 3.87
C ILE A 55 -7.68 0.30 2.86
N ILE A 56 -8.87 -0.25 3.06
CA ILE A 56 -9.44 -1.27 2.17
C ILE A 56 -10.65 -0.70 1.44
N TYR A 57 -10.54 -0.64 0.12
CA TYR A 57 -11.61 -0.27 -0.78
C TYR A 57 -12.23 -1.50 -1.44
N LYS A 58 -13.55 -1.49 -1.55
CA LYS A 58 -14.33 -2.56 -2.18
C LYS A 58 -15.05 -2.01 -3.39
N GLY A 59 -14.83 -2.66 -4.54
CA GLY A 59 -15.40 -2.24 -5.81
C GLY A 59 -14.66 -1.05 -6.44
N PRO A 60 -15.12 -0.59 -7.63
CA PRO A 60 -14.57 0.58 -8.28
C PRO A 60 -14.91 1.85 -7.49
N ASN A 61 -13.91 2.70 -7.27
CA ASN A 61 -14.05 4.00 -6.60
C ASN A 61 -13.16 5.05 -7.30
N GLU A 62 -13.30 6.31 -6.90
CA GLU A 62 -12.51 7.41 -7.47
C GLU A 62 -10.99 7.19 -7.33
N ALA A 63 -10.55 6.55 -6.23
CA ALA A 63 -9.14 6.23 -6.02
C ALA A 63 -8.61 5.18 -7.01
N PHE A 64 -9.43 4.21 -7.39
CA PHE A 64 -9.09 3.19 -8.38
C PHE A 64 -8.82 3.81 -9.76
N GLU A 65 -9.66 4.77 -10.16
CA GLU A 65 -9.48 5.54 -11.39
C GLU A 65 -8.26 6.48 -11.28
N ARG A 66 -8.11 7.20 -10.16
CA ARG A 66 -6.98 8.10 -9.89
C ARG A 66 -5.63 7.36 -10.00
N TYR A 67 -5.56 6.15 -9.47
CA TYR A 67 -4.35 5.33 -9.55
C TYR A 67 -4.16 4.60 -10.87
N GLN A 68 -5.12 4.72 -11.80
CA GLN A 68 -5.13 4.05 -13.10
C GLN A 68 -4.99 2.52 -12.97
N LEU A 69 -5.68 1.95 -11.98
CA LEU A 69 -5.66 0.52 -11.75
C LEU A 69 -6.48 -0.18 -12.84
N THR A 70 -5.95 -1.27 -13.39
CA THR A 70 -6.56 -1.99 -14.54
C THR A 70 -7.22 -3.30 -14.15
N ALA A 71 -6.91 -3.84 -12.96
CA ALA A 71 -7.44 -5.11 -12.48
C ALA A 71 -7.53 -5.16 -10.96
N PHE A 72 -8.36 -6.07 -10.46
CA PHE A 72 -8.44 -6.47 -9.06
C PHE A 72 -7.84 -7.87 -8.86
N PRO A 73 -7.30 -8.19 -7.68
CA PRO A 73 -6.99 -7.28 -6.58
C PRO A 73 -5.82 -6.35 -6.91
N ALA A 74 -5.77 -5.20 -6.26
CA ALA A 74 -4.65 -4.27 -6.37
C ALA A 74 -4.26 -3.68 -5.01
N VAL A 75 -2.98 -3.36 -4.85
CA VAL A 75 -2.42 -2.71 -3.66
C VAL A 75 -1.58 -1.53 -4.10
N VAL A 76 -1.76 -0.41 -3.43
CA VAL A 76 -0.97 0.81 -3.61
C VAL A 76 -0.32 1.16 -2.29
N VAL A 77 0.99 1.41 -2.30
CA VAL A 77 1.77 1.84 -1.13
C VAL A 77 2.33 3.24 -1.39
N GLU A 78 1.96 4.22 -0.56
CA GLU A 78 2.38 5.63 -0.67
C GLU A 78 2.19 6.27 -2.06
N GLU A 79 1.23 5.81 -2.87
CA GLU A 79 1.08 6.18 -4.29
C GLU A 79 2.28 5.80 -5.19
N LEU A 80 3.36 5.23 -4.63
CA LEU A 80 4.63 4.93 -5.29
C LEU A 80 4.66 3.52 -5.87
N ILE A 81 4.27 2.52 -5.07
CA ILE A 81 4.34 1.11 -5.46
C ILE A 81 2.93 0.62 -5.72
N LYS A 82 2.71 0.06 -6.92
CA LYS A 82 1.40 -0.48 -7.34
C LYS A 82 1.56 -1.95 -7.71
N MET A 83 0.87 -2.82 -6.99
CA MET A 83 0.79 -4.24 -7.29
C MET A 83 -0.61 -4.53 -7.82
N VAL A 84 -0.74 -4.96 -9.07
CA VAL A 84 -2.05 -5.03 -9.76
C VAL A 84 -2.23 -6.42 -10.37
N GLY A 85 -3.41 -7.01 -10.14
CA GLY A 85 -3.82 -8.26 -10.78
C GLY A 85 -3.31 -9.54 -10.11
N PHE A 86 -2.68 -9.45 -8.94
CA PHE A 86 -2.22 -10.61 -8.17
C PHE A 86 -2.19 -10.32 -6.66
N CYS A 87 -2.19 -11.39 -5.85
CA CYS A 87 -1.95 -11.28 -4.42
C CYS A 87 -0.43 -11.34 -4.18
N PRO A 88 0.21 -10.25 -3.73
CA PRO A 88 1.62 -10.31 -3.33
C PRO A 88 1.81 -11.26 -2.14
N SER A 89 3.05 -11.71 -1.97
CA SER A 89 3.50 -12.45 -0.78
C SER A 89 3.89 -11.48 0.34
N LYS A 90 3.88 -11.94 1.60
CA LYS A 90 4.32 -11.18 2.77
C LYS A 90 5.69 -10.53 2.55
N GLU A 91 6.64 -11.33 2.08
CA GLU A 91 8.01 -10.91 1.84
C GLU A 91 8.10 -9.77 0.80
N SER A 92 7.32 -9.85 -0.28
CA SER A 92 7.31 -8.81 -1.31
C SER A 92 6.74 -7.50 -0.80
N LEU A 93 5.68 -7.56 0.02
CA LEU A 93 5.10 -6.34 0.59
C LEU A 93 6.01 -5.74 1.67
N LEU A 94 6.61 -6.56 2.53
CA LEU A 94 7.58 -6.10 3.52
C LEU A 94 8.82 -5.49 2.86
N ALA A 95 9.33 -6.10 1.79
CA ALA A 95 10.42 -5.52 1.01
C ALA A 95 10.02 -4.15 0.44
N ALA A 96 8.81 -4.01 -0.11
CA ALA A 96 8.31 -2.73 -0.59
C ALA A 96 8.21 -1.67 0.52
N LEU A 97 7.75 -2.05 1.72
CA LEU A 97 7.72 -1.16 2.88
C LEU A 97 9.12 -0.78 3.37
N LYS A 98 10.07 -1.71 3.30
CA LYS A 98 11.47 -1.49 3.66
C LYS A 98 12.17 -0.51 2.71
N GLU A 99 11.92 -0.60 1.40
CA GLU A 99 12.41 0.38 0.43
C GLU A 99 11.86 1.80 0.70
N LEU A 100 10.74 1.91 1.41
CA LEU A 100 10.11 3.17 1.81
C LEU A 100 10.49 3.63 3.23
N GLY A 101 11.36 2.90 3.93
CA GLY A 101 11.90 3.29 5.24
C GLY A 101 11.23 2.67 6.46
N VAL A 102 10.40 1.63 6.29
CA VAL A 102 9.95 0.78 7.41
C VAL A 102 10.98 -0.32 7.66
N GLU A 103 11.85 -0.08 8.65
CA GLU A 103 12.83 -1.05 9.18
C GLU A 103 12.29 -1.84 10.38
#